data_AF-A0A1Q5P838-F1
#
_entry.id   AF-A0A1Q5P838-F1
#
_cell.length_a   1.000
_cell.length_b   1.000
_cell.length_c   1.000
_cell.angle_alpha   90.00
_cell.angle_beta   90.00
_cell.angle_gamma   90.00
#
_symmetry.space_group_name_H-M   'P 1'
#
loop_
_entity.id
_entity.type
_entity.pdbx_description
1 polymer ?
#
loop_
_entity_poly.entity_id
_entity_poly.type
_entity_poly.pdbx_seq_one_letter_code
_entity_poly.pdbx_strand_id
1 'polypeptide(L)' 'MNLKYDWEQAERYFIGSGEESGLTLKDTSEQFNIPYQTVRRYAAAHKWHSRRYRAWIKKKHGMEFEDHLKALHDEVMNGG' A
#
# COMPACT_ATOMS: atom_id res chain seq x y z
N MET A 1 7.97 23.89 -2.60
CA MET A 1 6.64 23.57 -3.16
C MET A 1 5.62 23.67 -2.04
N ASN A 2 4.63 24.55 -2.14
CA ASN A 2 3.50 24.55 -1.22
C ASN A 2 2.56 23.42 -1.67
N LEU A 3 2.68 22.24 -1.07
CA LEU A 3 1.76 21.14 -1.38
C LEU A 3 0.42 21.49 -0.74
N LYS A 4 -0.60 21.70 -1.59
CA LYS A 4 -1.98 21.99 -1.19
C LYS A 4 -2.55 20.96 -0.18
N TYR A 5 -1.99 19.75 -0.17
CA TYR A 5 -2.41 18.66 0.69
C TYR A 5 -1.19 18.02 1.37
N ASP A 6 -1.38 17.54 2.60
CA ASP A 6 -0.39 16.72 3.31
C ASP A 6 -0.43 15.28 2.78
N TRP A 7 0.23 15.08 1.64
CA TRP A 7 0.31 13.77 1.00
C TRP A 7 1.06 12.74 1.83
N GLU A 8 2.01 13.16 2.68
CA GLU A 8 2.79 12.25 3.50
C GLU A 8 1.93 11.64 4.61
N GLN A 9 1.06 12.42 5.24
CA GLN A 9 0.09 11.87 6.19
C GLN A 9 -0.96 11.00 5.52
N ALA A 10 -1.51 11.42 4.37
CA ALA A 10 -2.50 10.63 3.64
C ALA A 10 -1.94 9.27 3.19
N GLU A 11 -0.68 9.27 2.73
CA GLU A 11 0.02 8.05 2.35
C GLU A 11 0.26 7.13 3.55
N ARG A 12 0.76 7.68 4.66
CA ARG A 12 1.00 6.91 5.89
C ARG A 12 -0.29 6.30 6.44
N TYR A 13 -1.38 7.04 6.41
CA TYR A 13 -2.71 6.55 6.80
C TYR A 13 -3.14 5.37 5.92
N PHE A 14 -3.08 5.53 4.60
CA PHE A 14 -3.50 4.49 3.66
C PHE A 14 -2.63 3.23 3.76
N ILE A 15 -1.30 3.37 3.68
CA ILE A 15 -0.35 2.26 3.70
C ILE A 15 -0.32 1.59 5.08
N GLY A 16 -0.29 2.39 6.16
CA GLY A 16 -0.16 1.91 7.53
C GLY A 16 -1.37 1.10 8.01
N SER A 17 -2.54 1.31 7.41
CA SER A 17 -3.73 0.50 7.70
C SER A 17 -3.56 -0.98 7.33
N GLY A 18 -2.62 -1.32 6.43
CA GLY A 18 -2.38 -2.70 5.98
C GLY A 18 -3.45 -3.20 5.03
N GLU A 19 -3.14 -4.20 4.20
CA GLU A 19 -4.04 -4.66 3.11
C GLU A 19 -5.39 -5.17 3.62
N GLU A 20 -5.41 -5.87 4.76
CA GLU A 20 -6.61 -6.52 5.31
C GLU A 20 -7.62 -5.57 5.98
N SER A 21 -7.31 -4.27 6.14
CA SER A 21 -8.18 -3.34 6.87
C SER A 21 -9.46 -2.95 6.13
N GLY A 22 -9.58 -3.26 4.83
CA GLY A 22 -10.70 -2.80 4.00
C GLY A 22 -10.68 -1.30 3.68
N LEU A 23 -9.73 -0.54 4.23
CA LEU A 23 -9.59 0.90 4.00
C LEU A 23 -9.28 1.18 2.53
N THR A 24 -10.00 2.13 1.95
CA THR A 24 -9.95 2.48 0.54
C THR A 24 -9.34 3.88 0.32
N LEU A 25 -9.03 4.19 -0.95
CA LEU A 25 -8.67 5.56 -1.33
C LEU A 25 -9.82 6.56 -1.14
N LYS A 26 -11.08 6.07 -1.08
CA LYS A 26 -12.24 6.91 -0.77
C LYS A 26 -12.24 7.30 0.71
N ASP A 27 -11.95 6.37 1.60
CA ASP A 27 -11.84 6.66 3.05
C ASP A 27 -10.68 7.64 3.31
N THR A 28 -9.57 7.49 2.57
CA THR A 28 -8.46 8.46 2.63
C THR A 28 -8.88 9.85 2.10
N SER A 29 -9.68 9.88 1.04
CA SER A 29 -10.24 11.13 0.48
C SER A 29 -11.10 11.86 1.51
N GLU A 30 -11.99 11.13 2.19
CA GLU A 30 -12.87 11.67 3.22
C GLU A 30 -12.08 12.12 4.45
N GLN A 31 -11.14 11.30 4.93
CA GLN A 31 -10.31 11.58 6.11
C GLN A 31 -9.49 12.87 5.99
N PHE A 32 -8.92 13.14 4.82
CA PHE A 32 -8.03 14.30 4.59
C PHE A 32 -8.71 15.43 3.81
N ASN A 33 -10.02 15.32 3.55
CA ASN A 33 -10.78 16.28 2.75
C ASN A 33 -10.11 16.60 1.39
N ILE A 34 -9.57 15.56 0.73
CA ILE A 34 -8.95 15.66 -0.59
C ILE A 34 -9.94 15.07 -1.59
N PRO A 35 -10.22 15.70 -2.75
CA PRO A 35 -11.10 15.11 -3.75
C PRO A 35 -10.65 13.71 -4.18
N TYR A 36 -11.58 12.75 -4.23
CA TYR A 36 -11.26 11.35 -4.51
C TYR A 36 -10.46 11.14 -5.79
N GLN A 37 -10.80 11.86 -6.87
CA GLN A 37 -10.05 11.77 -8.13
C GLN A 37 -8.60 12.26 -8.00
N THR A 38 -8.35 13.23 -7.13
CA THR A 38 -7.00 13.73 -6.82
C THR A 38 -6.22 12.67 -6.03
N VAL A 39 -6.82 12.07 -4.99
CA VAL A 39 -6.20 10.97 -4.24
C VAL A 39 -5.89 9.80 -5.17
N ARG A 40 -6.85 9.38 -6.00
CA ARG A 40 -6.69 8.26 -6.93
C ARG A 40 -5.52 8.46 -7.90
N ARG A 41 -5.40 9.65 -8.48
CA ARG A 41 -4.29 9.98 -9.40
C ARG A 41 -2.95 10.00 -8.68
N TYR A 42 -2.89 10.62 -7.50
CA TYR A 42 -1.67 10.70 -6.70
C TYR A 42 -1.21 9.31 -6.24
N ALA A 43 -2.13 8.53 -5.66
CA ALA A 43 -1.87 7.17 -5.20
C ALA A 43 -1.35 6.26 -6.33
N ALA A 44 -1.88 6.39 -7.55
CA ALA A 44 -1.40 5.66 -8.72
C ALA A 44 0.03 6.08 -9.12
N ALA A 45 0.29 7.38 -9.21
CA ALA A 45 1.61 7.91 -9.55
C ALA A 45 2.69 7.53 -8.50
N HIS A 46 2.29 7.41 -7.23
CA HIS A 46 3.17 7.08 -6.11
C HIS A 46 3.09 5.60 -5.67
N LYS A 47 2.42 4.75 -6.47
CA LYS A 47 2.34 3.30 -6.29
C LYS A 47 1.86 2.86 -4.90
N TRP A 48 0.88 3.57 -4.33
CA TRP A 48 0.43 3.34 -2.95
C TRP A 48 -0.05 1.91 -2.69
N HIS A 49 -0.83 1.32 -3.60
CA HIS A 49 -1.31 -0.07 -3.45
C HIS A 49 -0.16 -1.08 -3.42
N SER A 50 0.78 -1.00 -4.36
CA SER A 50 1.95 -1.88 -4.37
C SER A 50 2.79 -1.74 -3.10
N ARG A 51 2.94 -0.51 -2.60
CA ARG A 51 3.69 -0.24 -1.36
C ARG A 51 2.95 -0.75 -0.12
N ARG A 52 1.62 -0.58 -0.06
CA ARG A 52 0.77 -1.15 1.00
C ARG A 52 0.89 -2.67 1.05
N TYR A 53 0.81 -3.33 -0.11
CA TYR A 53 0.95 -4.78 -0.18
C TYR A 53 2.32 -5.26 0.28
N ARG A 54 3.41 -4.62 -0.16
CA ARG A 54 4.78 -4.93 0.31
C ARG A 54 4.95 -4.72 1.81
N ALA A 55 4.44 -3.61 2.34
CA ALA A 55 4.47 -3.33 3.78
C ALA A 55 3.70 -4.40 4.57
N TRP A 56 2.57 -4.86 4.04
CA TRP A 56 1.80 -5.95 4.63
C TRP A 56 2.56 -7.28 4.61
N ILE A 57 3.18 -7.66 3.48
CA ILE A 57 4.01 -8.87 3.40
C ILE A 57 5.13 -8.84 4.44
N LYS A 58 5.86 -7.74 4.52
CA LYS A 58 6.93 -7.57 5.51
C LYS A 58 6.42 -7.72 6.94
N LYS A 59 5.27 -7.12 7.25
CA LYS A 59 4.65 -7.21 8.58
C LYS A 59 4.17 -8.63 8.89
N LYS A 60 3.57 -9.32 7.92
CA LYS A 60 2.92 -10.63 8.10
C LYS A 60 3.91 -11.79 8.11
N HIS A 61 4.92 -11.75 7.25
CA HIS A 61 5.85 -12.85 7.04
C HIS A 61 7.26 -12.56 7.60
N GLY A 62 7.53 -11.34 8.06
CA GLY A 62 8.84 -10.96 8.61
C GLY A 62 9.97 -10.92 7.57
N MET A 63 9.61 -10.90 6.28
CA MET A 63 10.53 -11.02 5.15
C MET A 63 10.21 -9.97 4.08
N GLU A 64 11.21 -9.57 3.30
CA GLU A 64 10.96 -8.65 2.18
C GLU A 64 10.13 -9.34 1.09
N PHE A 65 9.46 -8.52 0.27
CA PHE A 65 8.50 -9.02 -0.73
C PHE A 65 9.15 -9.98 -1.74
N GLU A 66 10.36 -9.67 -2.18
CA GLU A 66 11.12 -10.45 -3.14
C GLU A 66 11.54 -11.82 -2.56
N ASP A 67 11.91 -11.86 -1.29
CA ASP A 67 12.22 -13.11 -0.58
C ASP A 67 10.96 -13.97 -0.44
N HIS A 68 9.82 -13.33 -0.17
CA HIS A 68 8.53 -14.03 -0.04
C HIS A 68 8.11 -14.66 -1.37
N LEU A 69 8.28 -13.94 -2.48
CA LEU A 69 8.02 -14.47 -3.81
C LEU A 69 8.93 -15.66 -4.14
N LYS A 70 10.22 -15.58 -3.76
CA LYS A 70 11.15 -16.67 -3.99
C LYS A 70 10.77 -17.92 -3.19
N ALA A 71 10.42 -17.75 -1.91
CA ALA A 71 9.98 -18.86 -1.07
C ALA A 71 8.73 -19.54 -1.65
N LEU A 72 7.72 -18.78 -2.08
CA LEU A 72 6.52 -19.31 -2.72
C LEU A 72 6.84 -20.06 -4.03
N HIS A 73 7.74 -19.52 -4.85
CA HIS A 73 8.17 -20.19 -6.08
C HIS A 73 8.85 -21.53 -5.79
N ASP A 74 9.79 -21.55 -4.83
CA ASP A 74 10.52 -22.76 -4.47
C ASP A 74 9.59 -23.82 -3.83
N GLU A 75 8.58 -23.41 -3.06
CA GLU A 75 7.53 -24.32 -2.56
C GLU A 75 6.73 -24.96 -3.70
N VAL A 76 6.30 -24.17 -4.69
CA VAL A 76 5.54 -24.67 -5.84
C VAL A 76 6.38 -25.61 -6.71
N MET A 77 7.66 -25.29 -6.91
CA MET A 77 8.54 -26.07 -7.78
C MET A 77 9.09 -27.35 -7.13
N ASN A 78 9.22 -27.39 -5.81
CA ASN A 78 9.75 -28.55 -5.08
C ASN A 78 8.67 -29.39 -4.37
N GLY A 79 7.42 -28.92 -4.35
CA GLY A 79 6.28 -29.59 -3.72
C GLY A 79 5.44 -30.44 -4.68
N GLY A 80 5.92 -30.72 -5.90
CA GLY A 80 5.25 -31.52 -6.94
C GLY A 80 5.89 -32.88 -7.17
#